data_AF-A0A5A4LSN6-F1
#
_entry.id   AF-A0A5A4LSN6-F1
#
_cell.length_a   1.000
_cell.length_b   1.000
_cell.length_c   1.000
_cell.angle_alpha   90.00
_cell.angle_beta   90.00
_cell.angle_gamma   90.00
#
_symmetry.space_group_name_H-M   'P 1'
#
loop_
_entity.id
_entity.type
_entity.pdbx_description
1 polymer ?
#
loop_
_entity_poly.entity_id
_entity_poly.type
_entity_poly.pdbx_seq_one_letter_code
_entity_poly.pdbx_strand_id
1 'polypeptide(L)'
;EGQMMELIWTILPAITLIFIALPSLRLLYLLDEISNPLITIKTIGHQWYWSYEYTDFKNIELDSYMIPMNEMKNFNFRLLD
;
A
#
# COMPACT_ATOMS: atom_id res chain seq x y z
N GLU A 1 9.45 -43.63 -20.49
CA GLU A 1 8.41 -43.90 -19.48
C GLU A 1 8.44 -42.77 -18.46
N GLY A 2 7.31 -42.11 -18.20
CA GLY A 2 7.25 -40.95 -17.29
C GLY A 2 6.35 -39.80 -17.75
N GLN A 3 5.99 -39.74 -19.04
CA GLN A 3 5.24 -38.62 -19.63
C GLN A 3 3.89 -38.32 -18.95
N MET A 4 3.21 -39.34 -18.39
CA MET A 4 2.01 -39.13 -17.58
C MET A 4 2.30 -38.37 -16.28
N MET A 5 3.43 -38.65 -15.61
CA MET A 5 3.84 -37.92 -14.41
C MET A 5 4.21 -36.47 -14.74
N GLU A 6 4.89 -36.26 -15.87
CA GLU A 6 5.23 -34.91 -16.34
C GLU A 6 4.00 -34.06 -16.61
N LEU A 7 2.98 -34.67 -17.21
CA LEU A 7 1.70 -34.02 -17.44
C LEU A 7 1.03 -33.61 -16.13
N ILE A 8 0.98 -34.50 -15.14
CA ILE A 8 0.33 -34.25 -13.85
C ILE A 8 1.00 -33.09 -13.11
N TRP A 9 2.33 -33.13 -12.97
CA TRP A 9 3.04 -32.06 -12.26
C TRP A 9 3.15 -30.75 -13.05
N THR A 10 2.77 -30.74 -14.33
CA THR A 10 2.69 -29.50 -15.13
C THR A 10 1.31 -28.86 -15.01
N ILE A 11 0.25 -29.67 -15.10
CA ILE A 11 -1.14 -29.20 -15.04
C ILE A 11 -1.52 -28.77 -13.62
N LEU A 12 -1.11 -29.52 -12.60
CA LEU A 12 -1.52 -29.26 -11.22
C LEU A 12 -1.03 -27.86 -10.74
N PRO A 13 0.24 -27.46 -10.95
CA PRO A 13 0.67 -26.10 -10.67
C PRO A 13 -0.04 -25.04 -11.53
N ALA A 14 -0.26 -25.30 -12.83
CA ALA A 14 -0.94 -24.36 -13.71
C ALA A 14 -2.36 -24.03 -13.21
N ILE A 15 -3.12 -25.04 -12.76
CA ILE A 15 -4.45 -24.85 -12.17
C ILE A 15 -4.35 -24.05 -10.87
N THR A 16 -3.39 -24.37 -9.99
CA THR A 16 -3.22 -23.59 -8.74
C THR A 16 -2.91 -22.11 -9.01
N LEU A 17 -2.13 -21.81 -10.05
CA LEU A 17 -1.84 -20.43 -10.45
C LEU A 17 -3.09 -19.71 -10.94
N ILE A 18 -3.96 -20.38 -11.72
CA ILE A 18 -5.23 -19.78 -12.17
C ILE A 18 -6.12 -19.44 -10.97
N PHE A 19 -6.20 -20.33 -9.98
CA PHE A 19 -6.98 -20.08 -8.76
C PHE A 19 -6.45 -18.91 -7.93
N ILE A 20 -5.14 -18.63 -7.96
CA ILE A 20 -4.55 -17.46 -7.30
C ILE A 20 -4.74 -16.19 -8.14
N ALA A 21 -4.58 -16.30 -9.46
CA ALA A 21 -4.63 -15.17 -10.38
C ALA A 21 -6.04 -14.55 -10.46
N LEU A 22 -7.10 -15.36 -10.48
CA LEU A 22 -8.47 -14.86 -10.58
C LEU A 22 -8.88 -13.91 -9.43
N PRO A 23 -8.73 -14.27 -8.13
CA PRO A 23 -9.03 -13.35 -7.04
C PRO A 23 -8.06 -12.17 -6.99
N SER A 24 -6.79 -12.36 -7.35
CA SER A 24 -5.79 -11.28 -7.39
C SER A 24 -6.14 -10.22 -8.43
N LEU A 25 -6.50 -10.62 -9.66
CA LEU A 25 -6.92 -9.70 -10.72
C LEU A 25 -8.22 -8.99 -10.35
N ARG A 26 -9.19 -9.70 -9.77
CA ARG A 26 -10.42 -9.07 -9.29
C ARG A 26 -10.11 -7.98 -8.26
N LEU A 27 -9.22 -8.25 -7.30
CA LEU A 27 -8.83 -7.26 -6.30
C LEU A 27 -8.14 -6.05 -6.94
N LEU A 28 -7.26 -6.28 -7.91
CA LEU A 28 -6.59 -5.21 -8.65
C LEU A 28 -7.61 -4.25 -9.29
N TYR A 29 -8.61 -4.79 -10.01
CA TYR A 29 -9.64 -3.97 -10.64
C TYR A 29 -10.52 -3.22 -9.63
N LEU A 30 -10.83 -3.82 -8.47
CA LEU A 30 -11.57 -3.15 -7.41
C LEU A 30 -10.78 -2.00 -6.77
N LEU A 31 -9.45 -2.10 -6.70
CA LEU A 31 -8.59 -1.05 -6.17
C LEU A 31 -8.38 0.10 -7.16
N ASP A 32 -8.40 -0.19 -8.46
CA ASP A 32 -8.23 0.81 -9.53
C ASP A 32 -9.51 1.61 -9.80
N GLU A 33 -10.67 1.14 -9.34
CA GLU A 33 -11.89 1.94 -9.36
C GLU A 33 -11.73 3.16 -8.45
N ILE A 34 -11.34 4.28 -9.05
CA ILE A 34 -11.25 5.58 -8.37
C ILE A 34 -12.66 6.01 -7.97
N SER A 35 -12.98 5.85 -6.69
CA SER A 35 -14.16 6.46 -6.08
C SER A 35 -14.06 7.98 -6.16
N ASN A 36 -15.13 8.68 -6.55
CA ASN A 36 -15.20 10.15 -6.55
C ASN A 36 -14.86 10.71 -5.15
N PRO A 37 -13.64 11.25 -4.92
CA PRO A 37 -13.23 11.68 -3.59
C PRO A 37 -13.84 13.04 -3.27
N LEU A 38 -14.25 13.25 -2.01
CA LEU A 38 -14.77 14.54 -1.53
C LEU A 38 -13.65 15.52 -1.16
N ILE A 39 -12.46 15.00 -0.84
CA ILE A 39 -11.29 15.73 -0.31
C ILE A 39 -10.02 15.13 -0.91
N THR A 40 -9.06 15.98 -1.27
CA THR A 40 -7.73 15.65 -1.75
C THR A 40 -6.66 16.23 -0.81
N ILE A 41 -5.73 15.39 -0.38
CA ILE A 41 -4.55 15.78 0.40
C ILE A 41 -3.32 15.27 -0.34
N LYS A 42 -2.36 16.15 -0.62
CA LYS A 42 -1.08 15.76 -1.21
C LYS A 42 -0.07 15.49 -0.10
N THR A 43 0.68 14.39 -0.22
CA THR A 43 1.81 14.07 0.66
C THR A 43 3.10 14.17 -0.15
N ILE A 44 4.04 14.98 0.29
CA ILE A 44 5.34 15.21 -0.35
C ILE A 44 6.43 14.64 0.54
N GLY A 45 7.23 13.73 -0.02
CA GLY A 45 8.35 13.11 0.68
C GLY A 45 9.61 13.95 0.56
N HIS A 46 10.17 14.34 1.69
CA HIS A 46 11.48 14.98 1.80
C HIS A 46 12.50 14.04 2.43
N GLN A 47 13.75 14.49 2.55
CA GLN A 47 14.78 13.72 3.21
C GLN A 47 14.49 13.64 4.72
N TRP A 48 13.95 12.49 5.16
CA TRP A 48 13.60 12.12 6.54
C TRP A 48 12.39 12.81 7.17
N TYR A 49 11.53 13.45 6.38
CA TYR A 49 10.25 13.98 6.86
C TYR A 49 9.24 14.04 5.70
N TRP A 50 7.97 14.27 6.05
CA TRP A 50 6.88 14.37 5.09
C TRP A 50 6.16 15.70 5.24
N SER A 51 5.74 16.31 4.13
CA SER A 51 4.91 17.50 4.13
C SER A 51 3.54 17.17 3.56
N TYR A 52 2.49 17.71 4.16
CA TYR A 52 1.12 17.53 3.71
C TYR A 52 0.54 18.85 3.23
N GLU A 53 -0.04 18.85 2.04
CA GLU A 53 -0.74 20.00 1.48
C GLU A 53 -2.22 19.68 1.34
N TYR A 54 -3.03 20.51 1.97
CA TYR A 54 -4.46 20.56 1.73
C TYR A 54 -4.74 21.81 0.89
N THR A 55 -5.24 21.62 -0.33
CA THR A 55 -5.41 22.73 -1.30
C THR A 55 -6.87 22.99 -1.68
N ASP A 56 -7.80 22.11 -1.30
CA ASP A 56 -9.18 22.16 -1.80
C ASP A 56 -10.01 23.33 -1.26
N PHE A 57 -9.71 23.84 -0.07
CA PHE A 57 -10.48 24.93 0.56
C PHE A 57 -9.61 26.07 1.10
N LYS A 58 -8.46 25.75 1.70
CA LYS A 58 -7.45 26.69 2.19
C LYS A 58 -6.10 26.07 1.89
N ASN A 59 -5.14 26.84 1.39
CA ASN A 59 -3.76 26.38 1.20
C ASN A 59 -3.09 26.22 2.56
N ILE A 60 -3.27 25.03 3.16
CA ILE A 60 -2.66 24.66 4.42
C ILE A 60 -1.53 23.69 4.11
N GLU A 61 -0.34 24.01 4.62
CA GLU A 61 0.87 23.23 4.47
C GLU A 61 1.43 22.93 5.87
N LEU A 62 1.86 21.68 6.08
CA LEU A 62 2.37 21.23 7.36
C LEU A 62 3.42 20.13 7.20
N ASP A 63 4.52 20.28 7.93
CA ASP A 63 5.62 19.31 7.96
C ASP A 63 5.47 18.37 9.17
N SER A 64 5.71 17.08 8.93
CA SER A 64 5.67 16.00 9.90
C SER A 64 7.05 15.38 10.07
N TYR A 65 7.60 15.56 11.26
CA TYR A 65 8.89 15.00 11.69
C TYR A 65 8.68 13.96 12.78
N MET A 66 9.60 13.01 12.87
CA MET A 66 9.66 12.05 13.97
C MET A 66 9.99 12.76 15.29
N ILE A 67 9.30 12.41 16.37
CA ILE A 67 9.56 12.95 17.69
C ILE A 67 10.91 12.42 18.20
N PRO A 68 11.84 13.31 18.61
CA PRO A 68 13.09 12.90 19.23
C PRO A 68 12.88 12.10 20.51
N MET A 69 13.75 11.12 20.78
CA MET A 69 13.67 10.28 21.99
C MET A 69 13.60 11.07 23.30
N ASN A 70 14.25 12.24 23.34
CA ASN A 70 14.27 13.10 24.52
C ASN A 70 12.95 13.85 24.75
N GLU A 71 12.12 13.97 23.72
CA GLU A 71 10.82 14.66 23.74
C GLU A 71 9.65 13.67 23.76
N MET A 72 9.93 12.36 23.68
CA MET A 72 8.91 11.33 23.75
C MET A 72 8.22 11.30 25.11
N LYS A 73 6.88 11.26 25.07
CA LYS A 73 6.07 11.00 26.26
C LYS A 73 5.95 9.50 26.48
N ASN A 74 5.64 9.09 27.71
CA ASN A 74 5.54 7.67 28.09
C ASN A 74 4.53 6.84 27.26
N PHE A 75 3.59 7.50 26.58
CA PHE A 75 2.59 6.86 25.74
C PHE A 75 2.96 6.84 24.25
N ASN A 76 4.07 7.47 23.85
CA ASN A 76 4.48 7.55 22.45
C ASN A 76 5.13 6.24 21.98
N PHE A 77 4.96 5.92 20.71
CA PHE A 77 5.62 4.79 20.05
C PHE A 77 6.95 5.22 19.44
N ARG A 78 8.01 4.53 19.86
CA ARG A 78 9.37 4.79 19.39
C ARG A 78 9.47 4.59 17.86
N LEU A 79 9.96 5.62 17.15
CA LEU A 79 10.12 5.67 15.69
C LEU A 79 8.82 5.70 14.86
N LEU A 80 7.67 5.91 15.49
CA LEU A 80 6.38 6.02 14.80
C LEU A 80 5.69 7.36 15.03
N ASP A 81 5.90 7.95 16.21
CA ASP A 81 5.36 9.25 16.58
C ASP A 81 6.36 10.39 16.33
#